data_AF-A0A3N2BCQ9-F1
#
_entry.id   AF-A0A3N2BCQ9-F1
#
_cell.length_a   1.000
_cell.length_b   1.000
_cell.length_c   1.000
_cell.angle_alpha   90.00
_cell.angle_beta   90.00
_cell.angle_gamma   90.00
#
_symmetry.space_group_name_H-M   'P 1'
#
loop_
_entity.id
_entity.type
_entity.pdbx_description
1 polymer ?
#
loop_
_entity_poly.entity_id
_entity_poly.type
_entity_poly.pdbx_seq_one_letter_code
_entity_poly.pdbx_strand_id
1 'polypeptide(L)'
;MASCQPITLPRTIERVSSSQSRPAPRLRYAAYMTGLRHFRMGAGVVIRGEGERVLLVEPTYKENWEIPGGVVEADEAPWATAEREVREELGLEFRVQQPLLIDHLTTDVQLDEGMASLLASGRLTEDEAAVLRAERALSAVMWLFDGGTLSDSEVDALRLPAAELRSVRLCTMDEVRDRVNAGMWRRLTLALEAARGGTGPVLCADGVPRARS
;
A
#
# COMPACT_ATOMS: atom_id res chain seq x y z
N MET A 1 -21.96 -18.49 -10.25
CA MET A 1 -20.63 -19.13 -10.25
C MET A 1 -19.94 -18.72 -11.54
N ALA A 2 -18.94 -17.84 -11.47
CA ALA A 2 -18.23 -17.37 -12.66
C ALA A 2 -17.32 -18.49 -13.19
N SER A 3 -17.56 -18.91 -14.43
CA SER A 3 -16.80 -19.96 -15.11
C SER A 3 -15.47 -19.38 -15.61
N CYS A 4 -14.35 -19.81 -15.02
CA CYS A 4 -13.02 -19.50 -15.53
C CYS A 4 -12.83 -20.17 -16.89
N GLN A 5 -12.70 -19.39 -17.97
CA GLN A 5 -12.32 -19.94 -19.27
C GLN A 5 -10.85 -20.38 -19.26
N PRO A 6 -10.51 -21.53 -19.88
CA PRO A 6 -9.14 -22.03 -19.91
C PRO A 6 -8.25 -21.18 -20.82
N ILE A 7 -7.03 -20.93 -20.37
CA ILE A 7 -5.99 -20.22 -21.12
C ILE A 7 -5.56 -21.08 -22.32
N THR A 8 -5.66 -20.55 -23.54
CA THR A 8 -5.15 -21.21 -24.76
C THR A 8 -3.72 -20.77 -25.03
N LEU A 9 -2.76 -21.70 -24.99
CA LEU A 9 -1.36 -21.43 -25.30
C LEU A 9 -1.12 -21.46 -26.83
N PRO A 10 -0.36 -20.50 -27.40
CA PRO A 10 0.05 -20.57 -28.80
C PRO A 10 1.03 -21.73 -29.02
N ARG A 11 0.88 -22.44 -30.14
CA ARG A 11 1.51 -23.76 -30.39
C ARG A 11 2.96 -23.76 -30.88
N THR A 12 3.61 -22.61 -31.08
CA THR A 12 4.98 -22.61 -31.62
C THR A 12 5.82 -21.47 -31.05
N ILE A 13 6.90 -21.82 -30.33
CA ILE A 13 7.97 -20.89 -29.97
C ILE A 13 9.10 -21.10 -30.97
N GLU A 14 9.31 -20.18 -31.91
CA GLU A 14 10.46 -20.22 -32.82
C GLU A 14 11.76 -19.90 -32.04
N ARG A 15 12.78 -20.75 -32.20
CA ARG A 15 14.10 -20.55 -31.60
C ARG A 15 14.93 -19.57 -32.45
N VAL A 16 15.28 -18.42 -31.88
CA VAL A 16 16.26 -17.50 -32.46
C VAL A 16 17.68 -18.04 -32.21
N SER A 17 18.43 -18.36 -33.27
CA SER A 17 19.86 -18.65 -33.18
C SER A 17 20.67 -17.35 -33.23
N SER A 18 21.53 -17.08 -32.25
CA SER A 18 22.49 -15.96 -32.34
C SER A 18 23.92 -16.39 -32.03
N SER A 19 24.81 -16.13 -33.00
CA SER A 19 26.25 -16.36 -32.99
C SER A 19 27.00 -15.07 -32.61
N GLN A 20 27.14 -14.81 -31.31
CA GLN A 20 28.15 -13.89 -30.75
C GLN A 20 28.63 -14.51 -29.43
N SER A 21 29.93 -14.39 -29.10
CA SER A 21 30.52 -14.99 -27.89
C SER A 21 29.89 -14.39 -26.64
N ARG A 22 28.93 -15.14 -26.06
CA ARG A 22 28.08 -14.69 -24.96
C ARG A 22 28.81 -14.84 -23.62
N PRO A 23 28.78 -13.83 -22.73
CA PRO A 23 29.17 -14.03 -21.34
C PRO A 23 28.29 -15.11 -20.70
N ALA A 24 28.85 -15.82 -19.72
CA ALA A 24 28.22 -17.00 -19.12
C ALA A 24 26.77 -16.71 -18.65
N PRO A 25 25.81 -17.62 -18.87
CA PRO A 25 24.37 -17.35 -18.70
C PRO A 25 23.96 -16.82 -17.31
N ARG A 26 24.71 -17.14 -16.25
CA ARG A 26 24.48 -16.62 -14.89
C ARG A 26 24.76 -15.11 -14.76
N LEU A 27 25.81 -14.60 -15.42
CA LEU A 27 26.15 -13.17 -15.41
C LEU A 27 25.09 -12.34 -16.17
N ARG A 28 24.49 -12.92 -17.23
CA ARG A 28 23.38 -12.29 -17.96
C ARG A 28 22.09 -12.25 -17.13
N TYR A 29 21.84 -13.29 -16.33
CA TYR A 29 20.66 -13.35 -15.48
C TYR A 29 20.74 -12.36 -14.32
N ALA A 30 21.89 -12.25 -13.65
CA ALA A 30 22.10 -11.25 -12.59
C ALA A 30 21.97 -9.82 -13.15
N ALA A 31 22.64 -9.51 -14.27
CA ALA A 31 22.52 -8.19 -14.91
C ALA A 31 21.10 -7.88 -15.40
N TYR A 32 20.36 -8.90 -15.86
CA TYR A 32 18.96 -8.79 -16.21
C TYR A 32 18.10 -8.46 -14.98
N MET A 33 18.29 -9.20 -13.87
CA MET A 33 17.55 -8.96 -12.62
C MET A 33 17.83 -7.57 -12.03
N THR A 34 19.08 -7.10 -12.06
CA THR A 34 19.44 -5.74 -11.60
C THR A 34 18.91 -4.64 -12.53
N GLY A 35 18.62 -4.98 -13.78
CA GLY A 35 18.04 -4.04 -14.75
C GLY A 35 16.51 -4.01 -14.73
N LEU A 36 15.85 -4.88 -13.94
CA LEU A 36 14.41 -4.82 -13.75
C LEU A 36 14.06 -3.58 -12.92
N ARG A 37 12.94 -2.94 -13.25
CA ARG A 37 12.42 -1.83 -12.45
C ARG A 37 11.95 -2.37 -11.11
N HIS A 38 12.42 -1.75 -10.03
CA HIS A 38 11.94 -2.03 -8.70
C HIS A 38 10.59 -1.32 -8.49
N PHE A 39 9.63 -2.04 -7.92
CA PHE A 39 8.38 -1.45 -7.43
C PHE A 39 8.55 -1.14 -5.96
N ARG A 40 8.03 0.02 -5.52
CA ARG A 40 7.86 0.27 -4.09
C ARG A 40 6.61 -0.42 -3.58
N MET A 41 6.58 -0.76 -2.31
CA MET A 41 5.41 -1.37 -1.71
C MET A 41 5.12 -0.73 -0.36
N GLY A 42 3.86 -0.44 -0.12
CA GLY A 42 3.35 0.07 1.15
C GLY A 42 2.34 -0.90 1.72
N ALA A 43 2.27 -0.96 3.05
CA ALA A 43 1.28 -1.75 3.75
C ALA A 43 0.69 -0.95 4.91
N GLY A 44 -0.63 -0.95 5.02
CA GLY A 44 -1.34 -0.27 6.10
C GLY A 44 -2.53 -1.06 6.60
N VAL A 45 -3.08 -0.62 7.73
CA VAL A 45 -4.12 -1.34 8.47
C VAL A 45 -5.34 -0.48 8.66
N VAL A 46 -6.49 -1.02 8.28
CA VAL A 46 -7.79 -0.40 8.54
C VAL A 46 -8.33 -0.95 9.86
N ILE A 47 -8.24 -0.14 10.91
CA ILE A 47 -8.84 -0.44 12.22
C ILE A 47 -10.16 0.33 12.32
N ARG A 48 -11.23 -0.39 12.65
CA ARG A 48 -12.60 0.18 12.69
C ARG A 48 -13.00 0.55 14.11
N GLY A 49 -13.87 1.55 14.24
CA GLY A 49 -14.59 1.84 15.47
C GLY A 49 -16.07 1.52 15.33
N GLU A 50 -16.82 1.72 16.41
CA GLU A 50 -18.28 1.73 16.35
C GLU A 50 -18.77 2.79 15.36
N GLY A 51 -19.88 2.52 14.66
CA GLY A 51 -20.52 3.49 13.77
C GLY A 51 -19.75 3.78 12.47
N GLU A 52 -19.10 2.77 11.88
CA GLU A 52 -18.35 2.89 10.62
C GLU A 52 -17.19 3.90 10.65
N ARG A 53 -16.63 4.13 11.85
CA ARG A 53 -15.44 4.97 12.03
C ARG A 53 -14.16 4.21 11.68
N VAL A 54 -13.12 4.94 11.28
CA VAL A 54 -11.79 4.40 10.99
C VAL A 54 -10.74 5.12 11.82
N LEU A 55 -9.79 4.36 12.35
CA LEU A 55 -8.66 4.92 13.06
C LEU A 55 -7.71 5.61 12.09
N LEU A 56 -7.48 6.90 12.31
CA LEU A 56 -6.46 7.68 11.64
C LEU A 56 -5.40 8.14 12.66
N VAL A 57 -4.16 8.24 12.18
CA VAL A 57 -3.03 8.83 12.89
C VAL A 57 -2.68 10.17 12.25
N GLU A 58 -2.25 11.13 13.07
CA GLU A 58 -1.82 12.46 12.64
C GLU A 58 -0.29 12.56 12.68
N PRO A 59 0.41 12.54 11.54
CA PRO A 59 1.87 12.59 11.54
C PRO A 59 2.43 13.98 11.90
N THR A 60 3.62 14.03 12.53
CA THR A 60 4.27 15.26 13.01
C THR A 60 4.86 16.14 11.90
N TYR A 61 4.94 15.63 10.68
CA TYR A 61 5.70 16.23 9.59
C TYR A 61 4.86 16.65 8.38
N LYS A 62 3.54 16.40 8.38
CA LYS A 62 2.63 16.81 7.32
C LYS A 62 1.25 17.18 7.86
N GLU A 63 0.41 17.71 6.96
CA GLU A 63 -0.96 18.12 7.27
C GLU A 63 -1.95 16.97 7.15
N ASN A 64 -1.81 16.14 6.11
CA ASN A 64 -2.72 15.01 5.88
C ASN A 64 -2.52 13.91 6.93
N TRP A 65 -3.63 13.44 7.47
CA TRP A 65 -3.69 12.27 8.34
C TRP A 65 -3.62 10.99 7.49
N GLU A 66 -3.25 9.89 8.13
CA GLU A 66 -3.08 8.59 7.48
C GLU A 66 -3.64 7.46 8.32
N ILE A 67 -3.66 6.27 7.75
CA ILE A 67 -3.82 5.04 8.53
C ILE A 67 -2.46 4.59 9.08
N PRO A 68 -2.45 3.77 10.14
CA PRO A 68 -1.24 3.09 10.57
C PRO A 68 -0.64 2.25 9.45
N GLY A 69 0.67 2.32 9.27
CA GLY A 69 1.36 1.62 8.19
C GLY A 69 2.56 2.36 7.64
N GLY A 70 3.23 1.72 6.67
CA GLY A 70 4.53 2.17 6.21
C GLY A 70 5.01 1.45 4.97
N VAL A 71 6.29 1.66 4.68
CA VAL A 71 6.99 1.08 3.54
C VAL A 71 7.35 -0.36 3.88
N VAL A 72 7.18 -1.25 2.91
CA VAL A 72 7.71 -2.61 3.01
C VAL A 72 9.23 -2.57 2.84
N GLU A 73 9.96 -3.04 3.85
CA GLU A 73 11.42 -3.11 3.80
C GLU A 73 11.93 -4.21 2.87
N ALA A 74 13.23 -4.19 2.56
CA ALA A 74 13.85 -5.24 1.76
C ALA A 74 13.66 -6.62 2.42
N ASP A 75 13.20 -7.58 1.62
CA ASP A 75 12.89 -8.95 2.05
C ASP A 75 11.76 -9.07 3.11
N GLU A 76 11.03 -7.99 3.38
CA GLU A 76 9.87 -7.98 4.27
C GLU A 76 8.57 -8.34 3.50
N ALA A 77 7.68 -9.09 4.14
CA ALA A 77 6.36 -9.37 3.58
C ALA A 77 5.36 -8.26 3.98
N PRO A 78 4.37 -7.91 3.13
CA PRO A 78 3.46 -6.78 3.42
C PRO A 78 2.67 -6.91 4.72
N TRP A 79 2.28 -8.12 5.08
CA TRP A 79 1.61 -8.37 6.37
C TRP A 79 2.56 -8.19 7.55
N ALA A 80 3.84 -8.54 7.40
CA ALA A 80 4.85 -8.32 8.44
C ALA A 80 5.11 -6.83 8.63
N THR A 81 5.18 -6.05 7.54
CA THR A 81 5.22 -4.58 7.57
C THR A 81 4.02 -4.02 8.33
N ALA A 82 2.81 -4.40 7.96
CA ALA A 82 1.59 -3.93 8.62
C ALA A 82 1.56 -4.24 10.14
N GLU A 83 1.99 -5.44 10.53
CA GLU A 83 2.11 -5.84 11.94
C GLU A 83 3.24 -5.08 12.66
N ARG A 84 4.34 -4.78 11.98
CA ARG A 84 5.46 -4.02 12.52
C ARG A 84 5.08 -2.58 12.79
N GLU A 85 4.56 -1.89 11.79
CA GLU A 85 4.19 -0.48 11.85
C GLU A 85 3.15 -0.24 12.94
N VAL A 86 2.10 -1.05 13.03
CA VAL A 86 1.11 -0.87 14.09
C VAL A 86 1.67 -1.13 15.50
N ARG A 87 2.64 -2.04 15.65
CA ARG A 87 3.32 -2.23 16.93
C ARG A 87 4.16 -1.01 17.30
N GLU A 88 4.86 -0.44 16.33
CA GLU A 88 5.74 0.73 16.51
C GLU A 88 4.93 2.01 16.76
N GLU A 89 3.86 2.22 16.01
CA GLU A 89 3.03 3.42 16.05
C GLU A 89 1.98 3.41 17.16
N LEU A 90 1.34 2.26 17.42
CA LEU A 90 0.21 2.16 18.34
C LEU A 90 0.49 1.31 19.58
N GLY A 91 1.60 0.55 19.60
CA GLY A 91 1.92 -0.37 20.70
C GLY A 91 1.03 -1.61 20.74
N LEU A 92 0.32 -1.94 19.66
CA LEU A 92 -0.61 -3.07 19.60
C LEU A 92 0.04 -4.29 18.95
N GLU A 93 -0.24 -5.47 19.51
CA GLU A 93 0.13 -6.75 18.89
C GLU A 93 -1.09 -7.46 18.32
N PHE A 94 -1.03 -7.82 17.05
CA PHE A 94 -2.08 -8.56 16.34
C PHE A 94 -1.46 -9.23 15.11
N ARG A 95 -2.23 -10.14 14.50
CA ARG A 95 -1.87 -10.80 13.25
C ARG A 95 -2.89 -10.45 12.19
N VAL A 96 -2.45 -9.79 11.12
CA VAL A 96 -3.33 -9.52 9.98
C VAL A 96 -3.68 -10.81 9.25
N GLN A 97 -4.90 -10.88 8.72
CA GLN A 97 -5.36 -12.02 7.93
C GLN A 97 -5.25 -11.68 6.44
N GLN A 98 -6.35 -11.81 5.69
CA GLN A 98 -6.38 -11.45 4.29
C GLN A 98 -6.47 -9.92 4.12
N PRO A 99 -5.82 -9.36 3.09
CA PRO A 99 -5.97 -7.96 2.78
C PRO A 99 -7.40 -7.63 2.34
N LEU A 100 -7.86 -6.45 2.71
CA LEU A 100 -9.11 -5.85 2.22
C LEU A 100 -8.94 -5.34 0.78
N LEU A 101 -7.75 -4.82 0.45
CA LEU A 101 -7.48 -4.15 -0.81
C LEU A 101 -6.01 -4.27 -1.22
N ILE A 102 -5.78 -4.43 -2.53
CA ILE A 102 -4.47 -4.36 -3.17
C ILE A 102 -4.59 -3.33 -4.31
N ASP A 103 -3.82 -2.25 -4.21
CA ASP A 103 -3.86 -1.14 -5.17
C ASP A 103 -2.58 -1.03 -5.97
N HIS A 104 -2.70 -0.99 -7.30
CA HIS A 104 -1.60 -0.59 -8.17
C HIS A 104 -1.58 0.92 -8.33
N LEU A 105 -0.47 1.53 -7.95
CA LEU A 105 -0.29 2.98 -7.94
C LEU A 105 0.46 3.41 -9.19
N THR A 106 -0.15 4.30 -9.97
CA THR A 106 0.46 4.85 -11.18
C THR A 106 1.06 6.23 -10.93
N THR A 107 2.18 6.52 -11.61
CA THR A 107 2.91 7.80 -11.49
C THR A 107 2.16 9.00 -12.08
N ASP A 108 1.04 8.78 -12.79
CA ASP A 108 0.22 9.86 -13.37
C ASP A 108 -0.71 10.50 -12.34
N VAL A 109 -0.98 9.82 -11.23
CA VAL A 109 -1.56 10.45 -10.06
C VAL A 109 -0.37 11.03 -9.31
N GLN A 110 -0.36 12.36 -9.13
CA GLN A 110 0.56 13.03 -8.23
C GLN A 110 0.78 12.12 -7.03
N LEU A 111 2.00 11.64 -6.85
CA LEU A 111 2.39 11.05 -5.58
C LEU A 111 2.23 12.20 -4.58
N ASP A 112 1.03 12.31 -4.05
CA ASP A 112 0.72 13.23 -3.00
C ASP A 112 1.68 12.90 -1.86
N GLU A 113 2.13 13.92 -1.15
CA GLU A 113 3.22 13.79 -0.17
C GLU A 113 2.97 12.68 0.85
N GLY A 114 1.70 12.32 1.09
CA GLY A 114 1.28 11.18 1.89
C GLY A 114 1.71 9.83 1.32
N MET A 115 1.32 9.51 0.08
CA MET A 115 1.72 8.27 -0.59
C MET A 115 3.21 8.22 -0.91
N ALA A 116 3.80 9.37 -1.26
CA ALA A 116 5.24 9.48 -1.40
C ALA A 116 5.92 9.09 -0.08
N SER A 117 5.46 9.58 1.08
CA SER A 117 6.06 9.25 2.38
C SER A 117 5.91 7.78 2.76
N LEU A 118 4.71 7.19 2.61
CA LEU A 118 4.44 5.79 2.94
C LEU A 118 5.20 4.82 2.02
N LEU A 119 5.74 5.29 0.90
CA LEU A 119 6.59 4.54 -0.02
C LEU A 119 8.06 4.99 0.01
N ALA A 120 8.38 6.19 0.49
CA ALA A 120 9.71 6.81 0.36
C ALA A 120 10.69 6.49 1.48
N SER A 121 10.26 5.91 2.60
CA SER A 121 11.06 5.70 3.83
C SER A 121 11.69 6.97 4.42
N GLY A 122 11.19 8.15 4.03
CA GLY A 122 11.74 9.44 4.45
C GLY A 122 11.19 10.62 3.66
N ARG A 123 11.49 11.84 4.12
CA ARG A 123 11.15 13.09 3.42
C ARG A 123 11.90 13.14 2.08
N LEU A 124 11.16 13.32 0.99
CA LEU A 124 11.73 13.71 -0.28
C LEU A 124 11.75 15.24 -0.38
N THR A 125 12.85 15.80 -0.85
CA THR A 125 12.90 17.18 -1.33
C THR A 125 12.12 17.31 -2.64
N GLU A 126 11.70 18.53 -3.02
CA GLU A 126 10.97 18.74 -4.28
C GLU A 126 11.81 18.32 -5.50
N ASP A 127 13.13 18.52 -5.44
CA ASP A 127 14.05 18.08 -6.49
C ASP A 127 14.10 16.55 -6.60
N GLU A 128 14.16 15.82 -5.48
CA GLU A 128 14.10 14.36 -5.47
C GLU A 128 12.74 13.83 -5.96
N ALA A 129 11.65 14.46 -5.54
CA ALA A 129 10.31 14.12 -6.01
C ALA A 129 10.16 14.39 -7.53
N ALA A 130 10.72 15.49 -8.04
CA ALA A 130 10.72 15.82 -9.45
C ALA A 130 11.50 14.81 -10.30
N VAL A 131 12.67 14.36 -9.83
CA VAL A 131 13.45 13.29 -10.49
C VAL A 131 12.67 11.99 -10.53
N LEU A 132 12.08 11.57 -9.41
CA LEU A 132 11.31 10.33 -9.33
C LEU A 132 10.06 10.35 -10.24
N ARG A 133 9.40 11.51 -10.36
CA ARG A 133 8.29 11.72 -11.31
C ARG A 133 8.78 11.64 -12.76
N ALA A 134 9.87 12.33 -13.10
CA ALA A 134 10.42 12.40 -14.45
C ALA A 134 10.87 11.02 -14.97
N GLU A 135 11.42 10.17 -14.11
CA GLU A 135 11.85 8.83 -14.49
C GLU A 135 10.72 7.79 -14.54
N ARG A 136 9.48 8.18 -14.18
CA ARG A 136 8.37 7.25 -13.91
C ARG A 136 8.83 6.11 -12.98
N ALA A 137 9.68 6.44 -12.02
CA ALA A 137 10.43 5.49 -11.21
C ALA A 137 9.65 4.97 -9.99
N LEU A 138 8.41 5.44 -9.80
CA LEU A 138 7.58 5.14 -8.63
C LEU A 138 6.28 4.45 -9.05
N SER A 139 6.39 3.31 -9.72
CA SER A 139 5.28 2.36 -9.69
C SER A 139 5.29 1.66 -8.34
N ALA A 140 4.14 1.61 -7.69
CA ALA A 140 4.04 1.05 -6.35
C ALA A 140 2.79 0.21 -6.15
N VAL A 141 2.80 -0.62 -5.11
CA VAL A 141 1.64 -1.41 -4.69
C VAL A 141 1.32 -1.09 -3.25
N MET A 142 0.06 -0.76 -2.96
CA MET A 142 -0.43 -0.57 -1.59
C MET A 142 -1.27 -1.78 -1.15
N TRP A 143 -1.00 -2.29 0.04
CA TRP A 143 -1.77 -3.33 0.69
C TRP A 143 -2.52 -2.74 1.87
N LEU A 144 -3.84 -2.95 1.94
CA LEU A 144 -4.64 -2.62 3.11
C LEU A 144 -5.15 -3.88 3.79
N PHE A 145 -4.82 -4.05 5.06
CA PHE A 145 -5.26 -5.19 5.87
C PHE A 145 -6.39 -4.80 6.82
N ASP A 146 -7.23 -5.78 7.18
CA ASP A 146 -8.21 -5.62 8.25
C ASP A 146 -7.50 -5.74 9.61
N GLY A 147 -7.54 -4.67 10.41
CA GLY A 147 -7.01 -4.64 11.78
C GLY A 147 -8.05 -4.92 12.87
N GLY A 148 -9.27 -5.28 12.48
CA GLY A 148 -10.37 -5.51 13.42
C GLY A 148 -11.03 -4.22 13.88
N THR A 149 -11.34 -4.16 15.17
CA THR A 149 -12.07 -3.06 15.80
C THR A 149 -11.42 -2.61 17.09
N LEU A 150 -11.46 -1.30 17.38
CA LEU A 150 -11.12 -0.71 18.67
C LEU A 150 -12.27 0.19 19.15
N SER A 151 -12.50 0.21 20.45
CA SER A 151 -13.37 1.15 21.15
C SER A 151 -12.67 2.49 21.40
N ASP A 152 -13.45 3.54 21.67
CA ASP A 152 -12.89 4.87 22.00
C ASP A 152 -11.96 4.80 23.22
N SER A 153 -12.30 4.02 24.25
CA SER A 153 -11.44 3.84 25.43
C SER A 153 -10.12 3.11 25.15
N GLU A 154 -10.10 2.19 24.19
CA GLU A 154 -8.86 1.52 23.77
C GLU A 154 -7.98 2.48 22.97
N VAL A 155 -8.59 3.35 22.15
CA VAL A 155 -7.88 4.39 21.40
C VAL A 155 -7.28 5.43 22.34
N ASP A 156 -8.01 5.87 23.36
CA ASP A 156 -7.51 6.80 24.38
C ASP A 156 -6.33 6.21 25.20
N ALA A 157 -6.23 4.89 25.26
CA ALA A 157 -5.17 4.19 25.97
C ALA A 157 -3.88 4.00 25.14
N LEU A 158 -3.91 4.26 23.83
CA LEU A 158 -2.76 4.07 22.94
C LEU A 158 -1.55 4.94 23.38
N ARG A 159 -0.35 4.47 23.02
CA ARG A 159 0.90 5.17 23.29
C ARG A 159 1.59 5.40 21.95
N LEU A 160 1.59 6.65 21.52
CA LEU A 160 2.14 7.04 20.23
C LEU A 160 3.62 7.43 20.35
N PRO A 161 4.46 7.12 19.35
CA PRO A 161 5.80 7.68 19.24
C PRO A 161 5.70 9.18 18.96
N ALA A 162 5.89 10.01 19.99
CA ALA A 162 5.71 11.46 19.91
C ALA A 162 6.63 12.17 18.88
N ALA A 163 7.69 11.51 18.43
CA ALA A 163 8.55 12.00 17.36
C ALA A 163 7.85 11.93 15.99
N GLU A 164 6.94 10.99 15.80
CA GLU A 164 6.35 10.64 14.50
C GLU A 164 4.86 10.99 14.43
N LEU A 165 4.11 10.83 15.52
CA LEU A 165 2.66 11.02 15.57
C LEU A 165 2.25 12.04 16.65
N ARG A 166 1.44 13.02 16.24
CA ARG A 166 0.85 14.06 17.12
C ARG A 166 -0.38 13.54 17.85
N SER A 167 -1.24 12.78 17.16
CA SER A 167 -2.51 12.31 17.70
C SER A 167 -3.03 11.09 16.94
N VAL A 168 -4.05 10.43 17.52
CA VAL A 168 -4.78 9.31 16.94
C VAL A 168 -6.27 9.49 17.20
N ARG A 169 -7.14 9.11 16.25
CA ARG A 169 -8.60 9.26 16.40
C ARG A 169 -9.39 8.27 15.55
N LEU A 170 -10.53 7.81 16.07
CA LEU A 170 -11.59 7.19 15.28
C LEU A 170 -12.44 8.27 14.58
N CYS A 171 -12.33 8.35 13.26
CA CYS A 171 -12.98 9.35 12.42
C CYS A 171 -14.14 8.74 11.63
N THR A 172 -15.25 9.47 11.49
CA THR A 172 -16.31 9.10 10.52
C THR A 172 -15.80 9.23 9.07
N MET A 173 -16.49 8.65 8.10
CA MET A 173 -16.05 8.78 6.70
C MET A 173 -16.12 10.21 6.14
N ASP A 174 -17.02 11.05 6.67
CA ASP A 174 -17.05 12.48 6.36
C ASP A 174 -15.80 13.17 6.93
N GLU A 175 -15.46 12.84 8.17
CA GLU A 175 -14.24 13.33 8.83
C GLU A 175 -12.95 12.86 8.14
N VAL A 176 -12.92 11.62 7.66
CA VAL A 176 -11.79 11.05 6.90
C VAL A 176 -11.59 11.85 5.62
N ARG A 177 -12.68 12.14 4.88
CA ARG A 177 -12.65 12.85 3.60
C ARG A 177 -11.91 14.20 3.68
N ASP A 178 -12.04 14.88 4.81
CA ASP A 178 -11.44 16.20 5.03
C ASP A 178 -10.01 16.14 5.61
N ARG A 179 -9.56 14.96 6.06
CA ARG A 179 -8.26 14.79 6.75
C ARG A 179 -7.22 14.02 5.94
N VAL A 180 -7.65 13.16 5.03
CA VAL A 180 -6.75 12.34 4.21
C VAL A 180 -6.76 12.82 2.76
N ASN A 181 -5.73 12.46 2.00
CA ASN A 181 -5.74 12.76 0.57
C ASN A 181 -6.84 11.99 -0.18
N ALA A 182 -7.21 12.47 -1.37
CA ALA A 182 -8.31 11.88 -2.14
C ALA A 182 -8.08 10.40 -2.51
N GLY A 183 -6.82 9.98 -2.70
CA GLY A 183 -6.48 8.58 -2.99
C GLY A 183 -6.74 7.66 -1.80
N MET A 184 -6.28 8.04 -0.61
CA MET A 184 -6.51 7.32 0.63
C MET A 184 -8.00 7.27 0.96
N TRP A 185 -8.75 8.36 0.77
CA TRP A 185 -10.20 8.37 0.98
C TRP A 185 -10.92 7.32 0.09
N ARG A 186 -10.56 7.22 -1.20
CA ARG A 186 -11.10 6.19 -2.10
C ARG A 186 -10.75 4.78 -1.62
N ARG A 187 -9.50 4.56 -1.22
CA ARG A 187 -9.05 3.24 -0.73
C ARG A 187 -9.77 2.83 0.55
N LEU A 188 -9.94 3.74 1.50
CA LEU A 188 -10.66 3.47 2.75
C LEU A 188 -12.14 3.15 2.48
N THR A 189 -12.78 3.88 1.57
CA THR A 189 -14.16 3.59 1.14
C THR A 189 -14.27 2.15 0.64
N LEU A 190 -13.39 1.74 -0.28
CA LEU A 190 -13.38 0.38 -0.83
C LEU A 190 -13.02 -0.69 0.21
N ALA A 191 -12.04 -0.42 1.08
CA ALA A 191 -11.62 -1.35 2.10
C ALA A 191 -12.73 -1.60 3.13
N LEU A 192 -13.48 -0.58 3.53
CA LEU A 192 -14.63 -0.71 4.43
C LEU A 192 -15.79 -1.47 3.80
N GLU A 193 -16.05 -1.28 2.51
CA GLU A 193 -17.02 -2.09 1.77
C GLU A 193 -16.59 -3.57 1.70
N ALA A 194 -15.31 -3.81 1.41
CA ALA A 194 -14.73 -5.15 1.37
C ALA A 194 -14.82 -5.86 2.74
N ALA A 195 -14.55 -5.13 3.82
CA ALA A 195 -14.63 -5.62 5.19
C ALA A 195 -16.07 -5.97 5.60
N ARG A 196 -17.05 -5.14 5.21
CA ARG A 196 -18.48 -5.40 5.47
C ARG A 196 -19.00 -6.61 4.68
N GLY A 197 -18.61 -6.74 3.42
CA GLY A 197 -19.09 -7.81 2.55
C GLY A 197 -18.33 -9.13 2.70
N GLY A 198 -17.16 -9.14 3.35
CA GLY A 198 -16.25 -10.29 3.34
C GLY A 198 -15.77 -10.64 1.92
N THR A 199 -15.67 -9.64 1.03
CA THR A 199 -15.44 -9.84 -0.42
C THR A 199 -14.02 -9.49 -0.87
N GLY A 200 -13.12 -9.23 0.08
CA GLY A 200 -11.72 -8.89 -0.17
C GLY A 200 -10.88 -10.07 -0.71
N PRO A 201 -9.68 -9.78 -1.25
CA PRO A 201 -9.17 -8.44 -1.54
C PRO A 201 -9.84 -7.80 -2.75
N VAL A 202 -10.15 -6.51 -2.66
CA VAL A 202 -10.50 -5.67 -3.81
C VAL A 202 -9.21 -5.33 -4.57
N LEU A 203 -9.17 -5.62 -5.86
CA LEU A 203 -8.07 -5.20 -6.73
C LEU A 203 -8.45 -3.85 -7.37
N CYS A 204 -7.59 -2.85 -7.23
CA CYS A 204 -7.80 -1.53 -7.80
C CYS A 204 -6.53 -0.93 -8.41
N ALA A 205 -6.71 0.16 -9.17
CA ALA A 205 -5.63 1.05 -9.57
C ALA A 205 -5.96 2.47 -9.13
N ASP A 206 -5.07 3.12 -8.40
CA ASP A 206 -5.24 4.45 -7.82
C ASP A 206 -6.55 4.63 -7.03
N GLY A 207 -6.97 3.58 -6.34
CA GLY A 207 -8.22 3.52 -5.57
C GLY A 207 -9.48 3.40 -6.45
N VAL A 208 -9.34 3.01 -7.72
CA VAL A 208 -10.45 2.73 -8.63
C VAL A 208 -10.58 1.21 -8.83
N PRO A 209 -11.69 0.57 -8.45
CA PRO A 209 -11.84 -0.88 -8.54
C PRO A 209 -11.68 -1.40 -9.96
N ARG A 210 -10.98 -2.52 -10.11
CA ARG A 210 -11.01 -3.29 -11.33
C ARG A 210 -12.39 -3.95 -11.47
N ALA A 211 -13.07 -3.71 -12.59
CA ALA A 211 -14.36 -4.33 -12.86
C ALA A 211 -14.25 -5.87 -12.74
N ARG A 212 -15.19 -6.48 -11.99
CA ARG A 212 -15.32 -7.95 -11.94
C ARG A 212 -15.96 -8.40 -13.26
N SER A 213 -15.27 -9.24 -14.03
CA SER A 213 -15.81 -9.91 -15.23
C SER A 213 -16.83 -10.98 -14.88
#